data_AF-A0A6J3LWJ3-F1
#
_entry.id   AF-A0A6J3LWJ3-F1
#
_cell.length_a   1.000
_cell.length_b   1.000
_cell.length_c   1.000
_cell.angle_alpha   90.00
_cell.angle_beta   90.00
_cell.angle_gamma   90.00
#
_symmetry.space_group_name_H-M   'P 1'
#
loop_
_entity.id
_entity.type
_entity.pdbx_description
1 polymer ?
#
loop_
_entity_poly.entity_id
_entity_poly.type
_entity_poly.pdbx_seq_one_letter_code
_entity_poly.pdbx_strand_id
1 'polypeptide(L)'
;WLISYVDRSCRPETEALIFANWETATHGEAASEDQESQMTLMNAFAREAKRLPLPPSQHPEVADSMAASPGDITFGAVHERTAAMMRRARVLHVPVLPNDGISIPFGMFIFRLGGQHAEDQDTVRTDEGLTTGLRWGHLEPAHLAIVRARTPYPRLERTMAIMPNVGIFSDGQEDPIAWALIGLDGSLTSLHVEADWRRRGLGVLTAQKIFRDGMEVFWANDEASGPRFAHAYVAKGNIASEKLLHSAKGALGWNVHWIHTNL
;
A
#
# COMPACT_ATOMS: atom_id res chain seq x y z
N TRP A 1 9.83 21.51 3.71
CA TRP A 1 10.84 20.52 3.29
C TRP A 1 10.12 19.33 2.65
N LEU A 2 10.83 18.58 1.83
CA LEU A 2 10.30 17.43 1.09
C LEU A 2 11.35 16.32 1.15
N ILE A 3 10.89 15.09 1.36
CA ILE A 3 11.72 13.89 1.37
C ILE A 3 11.12 12.89 0.39
N SER A 4 11.97 12.21 -0.37
CA SER A 4 11.53 11.12 -1.23
C SER A 4 12.52 9.95 -1.13
N TYR A 5 11.96 8.75 -1.04
CA TYR A 5 12.67 7.51 -1.32
C TYR A 5 12.49 7.19 -2.80
N VAL A 6 13.59 6.91 -3.50
CA VAL A 6 13.56 6.57 -4.94
C VAL A 6 14.44 5.34 -5.19
N ASP A 7 13.81 4.25 -5.64
CA ASP A 7 14.48 3.07 -6.18
C ASP A 7 14.03 2.85 -7.64
N ARG A 8 14.88 3.31 -8.56
CA ARG A 8 14.65 3.17 -10.00
C ARG A 8 14.78 1.72 -10.48
N SER A 9 15.26 0.77 -9.68
CA SER A 9 15.35 -0.63 -10.11
C SER A 9 14.01 -1.39 -10.01
N CYS A 10 13.02 -0.85 -9.30
CA CYS A 10 11.73 -1.51 -9.06
C CYS A 10 10.74 -1.44 -10.24
N ARG A 11 11.07 -0.77 -11.35
CA ARG A 11 10.15 -0.65 -12.50
C ARG A 11 9.72 -2.02 -13.04
N PRO A 12 8.47 -2.15 -13.50
CA PRO A 12 7.48 -1.09 -13.66
C PRO A 12 6.62 -0.82 -12.42
N GLU A 13 6.97 -1.38 -11.25
CA GLU A 13 6.23 -1.17 -10.00
C GLU A 13 6.50 0.24 -9.41
N THR A 14 6.12 0.47 -8.15
CA THR A 14 6.37 1.75 -7.47
C THR A 14 7.88 1.98 -7.34
N GLU A 15 8.38 3.06 -7.94
CA GLU A 15 9.79 3.46 -7.89
C GLU A 15 10.04 4.54 -6.83
N ALA A 16 9.00 5.30 -6.44
CA ALA A 16 9.19 6.39 -5.49
C ALA A 16 8.04 6.53 -4.48
N LEU A 17 8.42 6.85 -3.25
CA LEU A 17 7.54 7.34 -2.19
C LEU A 17 7.97 8.76 -1.86
N ILE A 18 7.01 9.65 -1.62
CA ILE A 18 7.27 11.06 -1.35
C ILE A 18 6.44 11.52 -0.17
N PHE A 19 7.06 12.32 0.68
CA PHE A 19 6.41 12.99 1.80
C PHE A 19 6.86 14.44 1.84
N ALA A 20 5.92 15.34 2.07
CA ALA A 20 6.20 16.75 2.20
C ALA A 20 5.52 17.35 3.44
N ASN A 21 6.17 18.35 4.03
CA ASN A 21 5.70 18.94 5.28
C ASN A 21 4.31 19.60 5.17
N TRP A 22 3.88 20.02 3.98
CA TRP A 22 2.55 20.59 3.77
C TRP A 22 1.42 19.55 3.86
N GLU A 23 1.75 18.26 3.89
CA GLU A 23 0.78 17.18 4.10
C GLU A 23 0.22 17.21 5.53
N THR A 24 1.00 17.66 6.51
CA THR A 24 0.60 17.67 7.93
C THR A 24 -0.08 18.96 8.39
N ALA A 25 -0.10 20.01 7.54
CA ALA A 25 -0.72 21.28 7.90
C ALA A 25 -2.22 21.11 8.23
N THR A 26 -2.68 21.66 9.34
CA THR A 26 -4.10 21.55 9.71
C THR A 26 -4.98 22.37 8.76
N HIS A 27 -6.25 21.98 8.61
CA HIS A 27 -7.22 22.75 7.81
C HIS A 27 -7.39 24.16 8.43
N GLY A 28 -6.75 25.16 7.82
CA GLY A 28 -6.76 26.56 8.27
C GLY A 28 -5.37 27.20 8.29
N GLU A 29 -4.32 26.43 8.59
CA GLU A 29 -2.92 26.90 8.60
C GLU A 29 -2.28 26.84 7.20
N ALA A 30 -2.73 25.90 6.37
CA ALA A 30 -2.21 25.69 5.02
C ALA A 30 -2.54 26.80 4.01
N ALA A 31 -3.43 27.73 4.34
CA ALA A 31 -3.90 28.75 3.38
C ALA A 31 -2.91 29.90 3.15
N SER A 32 -1.87 30.04 3.99
CA SER A 32 -0.82 31.05 3.82
C SER A 32 0.60 30.49 3.80
N GLU A 33 0.80 29.17 3.75
CA GLU A 33 2.13 28.64 3.49
C GLU A 33 2.59 29.09 2.11
N ASP A 34 3.86 29.50 2.03
CA ASP A 34 4.48 30.06 0.84
C ASP A 34 4.45 29.05 -0.33
N GLN A 35 3.39 29.15 -1.14
CA GLN A 35 3.19 28.33 -2.33
C GLN A 35 4.39 28.43 -3.28
N GLU A 36 5.07 29.57 -3.32
CA GLU A 36 6.26 29.77 -4.15
C GLU A 36 7.41 28.89 -3.65
N SER A 37 7.63 28.85 -2.34
CA SER A 37 8.59 27.93 -1.72
C SER A 37 8.23 26.45 -1.96
N GLN A 38 6.95 26.07 -1.83
CA GLN A 38 6.50 24.70 -2.09
C GLN A 38 6.71 24.28 -3.56
N MET A 39 6.38 25.17 -4.51
CA MET A 39 6.65 24.95 -5.94
C MET A 39 8.15 24.88 -6.23
N THR A 40 8.95 25.73 -5.58
CA THR A 40 10.41 25.72 -5.71
C THR A 40 11.00 24.39 -5.26
N LEU A 41 10.53 23.86 -4.12
CA LEU A 41 10.93 22.54 -3.62
C LEU A 41 10.50 21.42 -4.57
N MET A 42 9.28 21.46 -5.10
CA MET A 42 8.78 20.45 -6.03
C MET A 42 9.56 20.44 -7.36
N ASN A 43 9.86 21.62 -7.91
CA ASN A 43 10.69 21.75 -9.11
C ASN A 43 12.14 21.31 -8.88
N ALA A 44 12.70 21.64 -7.71
CA ALA A 44 14.02 21.16 -7.32
C ALA A 44 14.06 19.64 -7.22
N PHE A 45 13.04 19.04 -6.60
CA PHE A 45 12.87 17.59 -6.53
C PHE A 45 12.82 16.96 -7.92
N ALA A 46 11.95 17.44 -8.82
CA ALA A 46 11.82 16.89 -10.18
C ALA A 46 13.16 16.93 -10.93
N ARG A 47 13.90 18.04 -10.81
CA ARG A 47 15.23 18.19 -11.42
C ARG A 47 16.25 17.20 -10.87
N GLU A 48 16.29 16.98 -9.56
CA GLU A 48 17.24 16.03 -8.96
C GLU A 48 16.83 14.57 -9.24
N ALA A 49 15.54 14.25 -9.19
CA ALA A 49 15.04 12.92 -9.52
C ALA A 49 15.33 12.53 -10.99
N LYS A 50 15.28 13.48 -11.93
CA LYS A 50 15.66 13.29 -13.34
C LYS A 50 17.16 12.98 -13.53
N ARG A 51 18.02 13.38 -12.59
CA ARG A 51 19.47 13.10 -12.63
C ARG A 51 19.83 11.72 -12.08
N LEU A 52 18.89 11.04 -11.43
CA LEU A 52 19.15 9.71 -10.91
C LEU A 52 19.45 8.73 -12.05
N PRO A 53 20.40 7.80 -11.85
CA PRO A 53 20.71 6.80 -12.86
C PRO A 53 19.51 5.88 -13.12
N LEU A 54 19.51 5.28 -14.31
CA LEU A 54 18.54 4.29 -14.73
C LEU A 54 19.15 2.88 -14.65
N PRO A 55 19.22 2.24 -13.46
CA PRO A 55 19.75 0.88 -13.34
C PRO A 55 18.87 -0.12 -14.10
N PRO A 56 19.40 -1.31 -14.42
CA PRO A 56 18.57 -2.42 -14.89
C PRO A 56 17.40 -2.66 -13.93
N SER A 57 16.23 -2.95 -14.50
CA SER A 57 15.09 -3.35 -13.69
C SER A 57 15.37 -4.69 -13.00
N GLN A 58 14.85 -4.86 -11.78
CA GLN A 58 14.81 -6.15 -11.07
C GLN A 58 13.85 -7.16 -11.74
N HIS A 59 13.08 -6.69 -12.73
CA HIS A 59 12.04 -7.37 -13.49
C HIS A 59 12.28 -7.23 -15.01
N PRO A 60 13.45 -7.69 -15.53
CA PRO A 60 13.84 -7.45 -16.92
C PRO A 60 12.84 -7.96 -17.94
N GLU A 61 12.20 -9.11 -17.66
CA GLU A 61 11.21 -9.73 -18.53
C GLU A 61 9.95 -8.89 -18.79
N VAL A 62 9.61 -7.97 -17.87
CA VAL A 62 8.48 -7.05 -18.00
C VAL A 62 8.95 -5.66 -18.39
N ALA A 63 10.07 -5.20 -17.81
CA ALA A 63 10.61 -3.88 -18.08
C ALA A 63 11.02 -3.68 -19.54
N ASP A 64 11.56 -4.71 -20.20
CA ASP A 64 11.96 -4.61 -21.62
C ASP A 64 10.74 -4.46 -22.57
N SER A 65 9.54 -4.84 -22.11
CA SER A 65 8.29 -4.64 -22.86
C SER A 65 7.69 -3.24 -22.69
N MET A 66 8.08 -2.52 -21.64
CA MET A 66 7.64 -1.17 -21.32
C MET A 66 8.80 -0.21 -21.59
N ALA A 67 8.85 0.40 -22.77
CA ALA A 67 9.89 1.37 -23.13
C ALA A 67 9.93 2.56 -22.15
N ALA A 68 10.70 2.44 -21.08
CA ALA A 68 10.81 3.44 -20.03
C ALA A 68 11.88 4.47 -20.40
N SER A 69 11.47 5.73 -20.50
CA SER A 69 12.37 6.88 -20.57
C SER A 69 13.07 7.08 -19.22
N PRO A 70 14.29 7.62 -19.19
CA PRO A 70 14.93 8.02 -17.94
C PRO A 70 14.08 8.95 -17.06
N GLY A 71 13.19 9.73 -17.67
CA GLY A 71 12.22 10.60 -16.98
C GLY A 71 11.00 9.88 -16.42
N ASP A 72 10.68 8.66 -16.88
CA ASP A 72 9.48 7.94 -16.44
C ASP A 72 9.67 7.43 -15.01
N ILE A 73 8.72 7.77 -14.14
CA ILE A 73 8.74 7.37 -12.75
C ILE A 73 7.32 7.07 -12.27
N THR A 74 7.19 5.99 -11.51
CA THR A 74 5.93 5.63 -10.83
C THR A 74 6.03 5.95 -9.34
N PHE A 75 5.23 6.91 -8.89
CA PHE A 75 5.05 7.23 -7.48
C PHE A 75 3.90 6.43 -6.86
N GLY A 76 4.13 5.88 -5.68
CA GLY A 76 3.12 5.21 -4.87
C GLY A 76 2.58 6.10 -3.76
N ALA A 77 1.30 5.92 -3.45
CA ALA A 77 0.63 6.50 -2.28
C ALA A 77 0.87 8.02 -2.06
N VAL A 78 0.92 8.81 -3.14
CA VAL A 78 1.13 10.26 -3.07
C VAL A 78 -0.07 10.95 -2.43
N HIS A 79 0.15 11.65 -1.32
CA HIS A 79 -0.89 12.43 -0.62
C HIS A 79 -1.61 13.41 -1.57
N GLU A 80 -2.93 13.57 -1.43
CA GLU A 80 -3.75 14.41 -2.32
C GLU A 80 -3.24 15.86 -2.47
N ARG A 81 -2.73 16.44 -1.38
CA ARG A 81 -2.09 17.78 -1.39
C ARG A 81 -0.80 17.82 -2.19
N THR A 82 0.04 16.78 -2.07
CA THR A 82 1.28 16.66 -2.83
C THR A 82 0.98 16.41 -4.31
N ALA A 83 -0.02 15.59 -4.63
CA ALA A 83 -0.50 15.41 -6.00
C ALA A 83 -1.01 16.74 -6.61
N ALA A 84 -1.74 17.55 -5.85
CA ALA A 84 -2.15 18.89 -6.28
C ALA A 84 -0.96 19.82 -6.53
N MET A 85 0.08 19.76 -5.69
CA MET A 85 1.31 20.53 -5.88
C MET A 85 2.08 20.08 -7.13
N MET A 86 2.20 18.77 -7.37
CA MET A 86 2.82 18.23 -8.59
C MET A 86 2.11 18.70 -9.86
N ARG A 87 0.77 18.74 -9.87
CA ARG A 87 -0.02 19.32 -10.98
C ARG A 87 0.33 20.79 -11.18
N ARG A 88 0.32 21.58 -10.09
CA ARG A 88 0.57 23.03 -10.14
C ARG A 88 1.97 23.35 -10.63
N ALA A 89 2.96 22.58 -10.20
CA ALA A 89 4.36 22.68 -10.62
C ALA A 89 4.61 22.14 -12.03
N ARG A 90 3.60 21.54 -12.69
CA ARG A 90 3.72 20.88 -14.01
C ARG A 90 4.78 19.78 -14.02
N VAL A 91 4.86 19.03 -12.92
CA VAL A 91 5.72 17.83 -12.82
C VAL A 91 4.98 16.58 -13.31
N LEU A 92 3.66 16.67 -13.48
CA LEU A 92 2.82 15.62 -14.07
C LEU A 92 2.77 15.81 -15.58
N HIS A 93 3.74 15.27 -16.29
CA HIS A 93 3.74 15.25 -17.75
C HIS A 93 3.52 13.81 -18.21
N VAL A 94 2.27 13.47 -18.56
CA VAL A 94 1.98 12.28 -19.38
C VAL A 94 0.96 12.66 -20.45
N PRO A 95 1.37 12.84 -21.73
CA PRO A 95 0.44 13.20 -22.80
C PRO A 95 -0.54 12.08 -23.18
N VAL A 96 -0.36 10.86 -22.67
CA VAL A 96 -0.93 9.62 -23.26
C VAL A 96 -1.89 8.88 -22.31
N LEU A 97 -1.92 9.17 -21.01
CA LEU A 97 -2.79 8.48 -20.05
C LEU A 97 -4.02 9.32 -19.68
N PRO A 98 -5.21 8.70 -19.51
CA PRO A 98 -6.36 9.36 -18.90
C PRO A 98 -5.98 9.95 -17.53
N ASN A 99 -6.55 11.11 -17.17
CA ASN A 99 -6.34 11.79 -15.88
C ASN A 99 -4.88 12.23 -15.60
N ASP A 100 -4.12 12.64 -16.62
CA ASP A 100 -2.73 13.14 -16.47
C ASP A 100 -1.79 12.15 -15.78
N GLY A 101 -2.00 10.84 -15.95
CA GLY A 101 -1.20 9.79 -15.31
C GLY A 101 -1.53 9.53 -13.84
N ILE A 102 -2.64 10.07 -13.33
CA ILE A 102 -3.05 9.94 -11.93
C ILE A 102 -4.18 8.91 -11.81
N SER A 103 -4.01 7.96 -10.90
CA SER A 103 -5.05 7.01 -10.54
C SER A 103 -6.26 7.65 -9.84
N ILE A 104 -7.37 6.91 -9.79
CA ILE A 104 -8.48 7.24 -8.88
C ILE A 104 -7.96 7.41 -7.44
N PRO A 105 -8.59 8.26 -6.60
CA PRO A 105 -8.16 8.40 -5.21
C PRO A 105 -8.30 7.07 -4.46
N PHE A 106 -7.36 6.80 -3.56
CA PHE A 106 -7.44 5.71 -2.59
C PHE A 106 -7.53 6.29 -1.19
N GLY A 107 -8.51 5.85 -0.40
CA GLY A 107 -8.56 6.17 1.02
C GLY A 107 -7.46 5.42 1.76
N MET A 108 -6.63 6.15 2.52
CA MET A 108 -5.63 5.59 3.41
C MET A 108 -6.27 5.28 4.75
N PHE A 109 -6.33 4.01 5.10
CA PHE A 109 -6.80 3.54 6.41
C PHE A 109 -5.61 3.32 7.32
N ILE A 110 -5.68 3.86 8.53
CA ILE A 110 -4.66 3.73 9.57
C ILE A 110 -5.20 2.84 10.70
N PHE A 111 -4.37 1.91 11.14
CA PHE A 111 -4.67 0.97 12.23
C PHE A 111 -3.68 1.22 13.35
N ARG A 112 -4.17 1.52 14.55
CA ARG A 112 -3.35 1.57 15.75
C ARG A 112 -3.32 0.18 16.38
N LEU A 113 -2.13 -0.39 16.52
CA LEU A 113 -1.89 -1.72 17.04
C LEU A 113 -1.19 -1.59 18.40
N GLY A 114 -1.69 -2.29 19.42
CA GLY A 114 -1.18 -2.19 20.78
C GLY A 114 -1.58 -0.90 21.50
N GLY A 115 -2.17 -1.04 22.69
CA GLY A 115 -2.64 0.05 23.54
C GLY A 115 -3.72 -0.43 24.53
N GLN A 116 -3.94 0.33 25.62
CA GLN A 116 -4.87 0.03 26.74
C GLN A 116 -6.37 -0.15 26.38
N HIS A 117 -6.72 -0.26 25.10
CA HIS A 117 -8.07 -0.63 24.64
C HIS A 117 -8.15 -2.07 24.10
N ALA A 118 -7.12 -2.89 24.34
CA ALA A 118 -7.12 -4.31 23.97
C ALA A 118 -7.85 -5.21 24.99
N GLU A 119 -8.45 -4.65 26.05
CA GLU A 119 -9.34 -5.35 26.96
C GLU A 119 -10.79 -5.13 26.52
N ASP A 120 -11.22 -5.90 25.53
CA ASP A 120 -12.63 -6.31 25.38
C ASP A 120 -12.73 -7.36 24.27
N GLN A 121 -12.70 -8.64 24.66
CA GLN A 121 -13.80 -9.57 24.39
C GLN A 121 -13.37 -11.01 24.74
N ASP A 122 -13.85 -11.45 25.91
CA ASP A 122 -14.12 -12.84 26.22
C ASP A 122 -15.08 -13.41 25.16
N THR A 123 -14.54 -14.07 24.14
CA THR A 123 -15.24 -15.12 23.42
C THR A 123 -14.26 -16.26 23.24
N VAL A 124 -14.58 -17.41 23.81
CA VAL A 124 -13.82 -18.66 23.65
C VAL A 124 -13.66 -18.93 22.16
N ARG A 125 -12.49 -18.61 21.63
CA ARG A 125 -12.06 -18.82 20.25
C ARG A 125 -10.84 -19.71 20.34
N THR A 126 -10.93 -20.92 19.81
CA THR A 126 -9.78 -21.83 19.66
C THR A 126 -8.63 -21.08 18.97
N ASP A 127 -7.40 -21.30 19.44
CA ASP A 127 -6.18 -20.46 19.42
C ASP A 127 -6.04 -19.24 18.50
N GLU A 128 -6.75 -19.08 17.39
CA GLU A 128 -6.67 -17.91 16.50
C GLU A 128 -8.01 -17.47 15.88
N GLY A 129 -9.16 -17.85 16.44
CA GLY A 129 -10.49 -17.33 16.02
C GLY A 129 -11.08 -17.91 14.74
N LEU A 130 -10.47 -18.97 14.18
CA LEU A 130 -11.04 -19.72 13.07
C LEU A 130 -12.05 -20.78 13.56
N THR A 131 -13.04 -21.10 12.73
CA THR A 131 -13.97 -22.21 12.95
C THR A 131 -13.31 -23.56 12.65
N THR A 132 -13.83 -24.65 13.22
CA THR A 132 -13.41 -26.03 12.92
C THR A 132 -13.38 -26.29 11.41
N GLY A 133 -12.34 -26.97 10.92
CA GLY A 133 -12.16 -27.26 9.50
C GLY A 133 -11.34 -26.22 8.73
N LEU A 134 -10.89 -25.15 9.40
CA LEU A 134 -10.04 -24.11 8.82
C LEU A 134 -8.71 -24.03 9.57
N ARG A 135 -7.65 -23.74 8.83
CA ARG A 135 -6.30 -23.56 9.37
C ARG A 135 -5.62 -22.34 8.78
N TRP A 136 -4.72 -21.75 9.56
CA TRP A 136 -3.77 -20.76 9.05
C TRP A 136 -2.61 -21.44 8.33
N GLY A 137 -1.93 -20.70 7.47
CA GLY A 137 -0.70 -21.12 6.82
C GLY A 137 -0.05 -19.97 6.07
N HIS A 138 1.12 -20.23 5.48
CA HIS A 138 1.78 -19.31 4.58
C HIS A 138 1.47 -19.66 3.11
N LEU A 139 1.59 -18.66 2.25
CA LEU A 139 1.50 -18.81 0.81
C LEU A 139 2.83 -19.31 0.27
N GLU A 140 2.84 -20.55 -0.19
CA GLU A 140 3.91 -21.11 -1.02
C GLU A 140 3.97 -20.50 -2.43
N PRO A 141 5.12 -20.60 -3.14
CA PRO A 141 5.27 -20.10 -4.52
C PRO A 141 4.17 -20.57 -5.48
N ALA A 142 3.67 -21.80 -5.32
CA ALA A 142 2.59 -22.34 -6.14
C ALA A 142 1.27 -21.54 -6.02
N HIS A 143 1.02 -20.86 -4.90
CA HIS A 143 -0.19 -20.07 -4.69
C HIS A 143 -0.10 -18.65 -5.29
N LEU A 144 1.08 -18.18 -5.70
CA LEU A 144 1.22 -16.80 -6.19
C LEU A 144 0.44 -16.56 -7.49
N ALA A 145 0.24 -17.60 -8.29
CA ALA A 145 -0.58 -17.53 -9.49
C ALA A 145 -2.05 -17.19 -9.18
N ILE A 146 -2.64 -17.80 -8.15
CA ILE A 146 -4.03 -17.47 -7.73
C ILE A 146 -4.11 -16.08 -7.10
N VAL A 147 -3.13 -15.68 -6.29
CA VAL A 147 -3.06 -14.32 -5.73
C VAL A 147 -3.02 -13.28 -6.84
N ARG A 148 -2.17 -13.47 -7.86
CA ARG A 148 -2.07 -12.58 -9.03
C ARG A 148 -3.40 -12.51 -9.78
N ALA A 149 -4.02 -13.66 -10.03
CA ALA A 149 -5.30 -13.74 -10.76
C ALA A 149 -6.48 -13.06 -10.04
N ARG A 150 -6.35 -12.81 -8.73
CA ARG A 150 -7.41 -12.21 -7.88
C ARG A 150 -7.09 -10.79 -7.42
N THR A 151 -5.93 -10.26 -7.80
CA THR A 151 -5.48 -8.91 -7.44
C THR A 151 -5.68 -7.95 -8.62
N PRO A 152 -6.51 -6.89 -8.49
CA PRO A 152 -6.76 -5.94 -9.58
C PRO A 152 -5.52 -5.17 -10.04
N TYR A 153 -4.55 -4.99 -9.14
CA TYR A 153 -3.27 -4.34 -9.39
C TYR A 153 -2.18 -5.41 -9.34
N PRO A 154 -1.94 -6.14 -10.44
CA PRO A 154 -1.05 -7.28 -10.45
C PRO A 154 0.37 -6.83 -10.11
N ARG A 155 0.86 -7.32 -8.97
CA ARG A 155 2.28 -7.28 -8.62
C ARG A 155 3.00 -8.44 -9.27
N LEU A 156 4.29 -8.29 -9.47
CA LEU A 156 5.10 -9.37 -10.01
C LEU A 156 5.27 -10.46 -8.94
N GLU A 157 5.25 -11.72 -9.38
CA GLU A 157 5.33 -12.87 -8.47
C GLU A 157 6.62 -12.85 -7.64
N ARG A 158 7.72 -12.39 -8.26
CA ARG A 158 9.00 -12.16 -7.57
C ARG A 158 8.85 -11.21 -6.38
N THR A 159 8.11 -10.11 -6.55
CA THR A 159 7.87 -9.13 -5.48
C THR A 159 6.96 -9.73 -4.41
N MET A 160 5.91 -10.46 -4.79
CA MET A 160 5.03 -11.13 -3.83
C MET A 160 5.73 -12.22 -3.02
N ALA A 161 6.71 -12.91 -3.61
CA ALA A 161 7.44 -14.01 -2.96
C ALA A 161 8.25 -13.57 -1.73
N ILE A 162 8.63 -12.29 -1.64
CA ILE A 162 9.40 -11.74 -0.51
C ILE A 162 8.53 -11.01 0.52
N MET A 163 7.23 -10.86 0.26
CA MET A 163 6.32 -10.17 1.15
C MET A 163 5.88 -11.08 2.31
N PRO A 164 5.85 -10.56 3.57
CA PRO A 164 5.15 -11.24 4.65
C PRO A 164 3.72 -11.55 4.23
N ASN A 165 3.26 -12.77 4.50
CA ASN A 165 1.96 -13.22 4.04
C ASN A 165 1.31 -14.22 5.00
N VAL A 166 -0.01 -14.30 4.92
CA VAL A 166 -0.81 -15.29 5.61
C VAL A 166 -1.96 -15.74 4.71
N GLY A 167 -2.31 -17.03 4.80
CA GLY A 167 -3.45 -17.64 4.16
C GLY A 167 -4.32 -18.40 5.17
N ILE A 168 -5.60 -18.52 4.85
CA ILE A 168 -6.54 -19.44 5.47
C ILE A 168 -6.80 -20.54 4.47
N PHE A 169 -6.72 -21.79 4.92
CA PHE A 169 -6.97 -22.99 4.13
C PHE A 169 -8.11 -23.77 4.76
N SER A 170 -8.91 -24.43 3.91
CA SER A 170 -9.85 -25.45 4.37
C SER A 170 -9.14 -26.79 4.51
N ASP A 171 -9.57 -27.62 5.45
CA ASP A 171 -9.05 -28.98 5.58
C ASP A 171 -9.22 -29.76 4.27
N GLY A 172 -8.15 -30.45 3.85
CA GLY A 172 -8.12 -31.20 2.60
C GLY A 172 -8.00 -30.36 1.32
N GLN A 173 -7.89 -29.03 1.41
CA GLN A 173 -7.62 -28.15 0.27
C GLN A 173 -6.17 -27.65 0.29
N GLU A 174 -5.53 -27.69 -0.88
CA GLU A 174 -4.19 -27.13 -1.09
C GLU A 174 -4.25 -25.61 -1.28
N ASP A 175 -5.25 -25.12 -2.03
CA ASP A 175 -5.39 -23.69 -2.29
C ASP A 175 -5.94 -22.89 -1.09
N PRO A 176 -5.48 -21.65 -0.88
CA PRO A 176 -6.00 -20.78 0.16
C PRO A 176 -7.40 -20.25 -0.21
N ILE A 177 -8.30 -20.17 0.78
CA ILE A 177 -9.65 -19.61 0.64
C ILE A 177 -9.71 -18.12 1.01
N ALA A 178 -8.70 -17.62 1.72
CA ALA A 178 -8.50 -16.21 2.03
C ALA A 178 -7.01 -15.94 2.27
N TRP A 179 -6.53 -14.75 1.98
CA TRP A 179 -5.12 -14.39 2.18
C TRP A 179 -4.92 -12.88 2.25
N ALA A 180 -3.76 -12.48 2.76
CA ALA A 180 -3.26 -11.12 2.70
C ALA A 180 -1.73 -11.12 2.72
N LEU A 181 -1.15 -10.03 2.21
CA LEU A 181 0.27 -9.77 2.23
C LEU A 181 0.53 -8.38 2.84
N ILE A 182 1.75 -8.14 3.33
CA ILE A 182 2.25 -6.80 3.63
C ILE A 182 3.16 -6.35 2.49
N GLY A 183 2.81 -5.24 1.85
CA GLY A 183 3.59 -4.62 0.79
C GLY A 183 4.94 -4.11 1.28
N LEU A 184 5.86 -3.85 0.35
CA LEU A 184 7.20 -3.32 0.67
C LEU A 184 7.16 -1.96 1.37
N ASP A 185 6.06 -1.22 1.23
CA ASP A 185 5.78 0.04 1.93
C ASP A 185 5.14 -0.15 3.31
N GLY A 186 4.93 -1.40 3.76
CA GLY A 186 4.25 -1.72 5.01
C GLY A 186 2.72 -1.70 4.93
N SER A 187 2.14 -1.63 3.72
CA SER A 187 0.70 -1.60 3.53
C SER A 187 0.06 -3.00 3.51
N LEU A 188 -1.16 -3.14 4.03
CA LEU A 188 -1.99 -4.31 3.75
C LEU A 188 -2.30 -4.37 2.26
N THR A 189 -1.87 -5.44 1.60
CA THR A 189 -2.04 -5.62 0.16
C THR A 189 -2.62 -6.99 -0.19
N SER A 190 -3.28 -7.04 -1.34
CA SER A 190 -3.83 -8.26 -1.96
C SER A 190 -4.74 -9.06 -1.02
N LEU A 191 -5.40 -8.38 -0.07
CA LEU A 191 -6.38 -9.00 0.81
C LEU A 191 -7.54 -9.56 -0.03
N HIS A 192 -7.78 -10.86 0.11
CA HIS A 192 -8.83 -11.54 -0.63
C HIS A 192 -9.55 -12.58 0.24
N VAL A 193 -10.81 -12.81 -0.10
CA VAL A 193 -11.61 -13.94 0.37
C VAL A 193 -12.37 -14.49 -0.82
N GLU A 194 -12.21 -15.78 -1.09
CA GLU A 194 -12.91 -16.49 -2.17
C GLU A 194 -14.43 -16.36 -2.02
N ALA A 195 -15.14 -16.30 -3.14
CA ALA A 195 -16.53 -15.85 -3.19
C ALA A 195 -17.45 -16.65 -2.23
N ASP A 196 -17.31 -17.97 -2.22
CA ASP A 196 -18.12 -18.89 -1.40
C ASP A 196 -17.84 -18.78 0.11
N TRP A 197 -16.73 -18.15 0.48
CA TRP A 197 -16.26 -17.99 1.85
C TRP A 197 -16.46 -16.56 2.39
N ARG A 198 -16.97 -15.63 1.58
CA ARG A 198 -17.25 -14.25 1.99
C ARG A 198 -18.34 -14.18 3.04
N ARG A 199 -18.41 -13.03 3.73
CA ARG A 199 -19.41 -12.72 4.78
C ARG A 199 -19.33 -13.61 6.03
N ARG A 200 -18.26 -14.36 6.20
CA ARG A 200 -17.96 -15.20 7.38
C ARG A 200 -16.94 -14.57 8.34
N GLY A 201 -16.63 -13.29 8.18
CA GLY A 201 -15.63 -12.58 8.99
C GLY A 201 -14.16 -12.85 8.61
N LEU A 202 -13.88 -13.77 7.68
CA LEU A 202 -12.52 -14.19 7.34
C LEU A 202 -11.61 -13.02 6.93
N GLY A 203 -12.08 -12.09 6.10
CA GLY A 203 -11.24 -10.98 5.67
C GLY A 203 -10.78 -10.05 6.81
N VAL A 204 -11.60 -9.87 7.85
CA VAL A 204 -11.20 -9.12 9.05
C VAL A 204 -10.17 -9.92 9.85
N LEU A 205 -10.39 -11.22 10.03
CA LEU A 205 -9.45 -12.10 10.72
C LEU A 205 -8.10 -12.13 10.00
N THR A 206 -8.08 -12.28 8.69
CA THR A 206 -6.87 -12.29 7.86
C THR A 206 -6.10 -10.98 7.98
N ALA A 207 -6.78 -9.82 7.90
CA ALA A 207 -6.14 -8.52 8.07
C ALA A 207 -5.52 -8.36 9.47
N GLN A 208 -6.25 -8.74 10.52
CA GLN A 208 -5.75 -8.65 11.89
C GLN A 208 -4.58 -9.60 12.16
N LYS A 209 -4.61 -10.81 11.59
CA LYS A 209 -3.55 -11.80 11.71
C LYS A 209 -2.27 -11.31 11.04
N ILE A 210 -2.35 -10.86 9.79
CA ILE A 210 -1.15 -10.38 9.08
C ILE A 210 -0.58 -9.10 9.71
N PHE A 211 -1.40 -8.23 10.29
CA PHE A 211 -0.90 -7.08 11.05
C PHE A 211 -0.12 -7.48 12.29
N ARG A 212 -0.52 -8.57 12.96
CA ARG A 212 0.15 -9.07 14.15
C ARG A 212 1.48 -9.74 13.81
N ASP A 213 1.48 -10.55 12.75
CA ASP A 213 2.57 -11.48 12.46
C ASP A 213 3.54 -10.95 11.39
N GLY A 214 3.06 -10.11 10.48
CA GLY A 214 3.82 -9.69 9.29
C GLY A 214 4.40 -8.28 9.37
N MET A 215 4.08 -7.50 10.40
CA MET A 215 4.48 -6.09 10.51
C MET A 215 5.74 -5.85 11.34
N GLU A 216 6.25 -6.87 12.05
CA GLU A 216 7.39 -6.71 12.96
C GLU A 216 8.61 -6.10 12.27
N VAL A 217 8.87 -6.49 11.01
CA VAL A 217 10.00 -5.98 10.21
C VAL A 217 9.91 -4.48 9.87
N PHE A 218 8.73 -3.87 10.01
CA PHE A 218 8.49 -2.46 9.69
C PHE A 218 8.45 -1.55 10.93
N TRP A 219 8.50 -2.13 12.13
CA TRP A 219 8.52 -1.35 13.36
C TRP A 219 9.92 -1.24 13.93
N ALA A 220 10.18 -0.12 14.60
CA ALA A 220 11.36 -0.01 15.44
C ALA A 220 11.22 -0.98 16.64
N ASN A 221 12.33 -1.64 16.98
CA ASN A 221 12.38 -2.69 17.99
C ASN A 221 12.51 -2.16 19.43
N ASP A 222 12.49 -0.84 19.64
CA ASP A 222 12.61 -0.25 20.98
C ASP A 222 11.23 -0.02 21.61
N GLU A 223 11.11 -0.27 22.92
CA GLU A 223 9.87 -0.04 23.68
C GLU A 223 9.51 1.46 23.78
N ALA A 224 10.45 2.35 23.47
CA ALA A 224 10.25 3.80 23.46
C ALA A 224 9.57 4.31 22.17
N SER A 225 9.40 3.45 21.16
CA SER A 225 8.93 3.79 19.80
C SER A 225 7.46 4.23 19.76
N GLY A 226 6.76 4.15 20.88
CA GLY A 226 5.37 4.55 20.99
C GLY A 226 4.42 3.53 20.33
N PRO A 227 3.20 3.96 19.96
CA PRO A 227 2.20 3.06 19.40
C PRO A 227 2.62 2.50 18.05
N ARG A 228 2.34 1.22 17.82
CA ARG A 228 2.57 0.55 16.53
C ARG A 228 1.43 0.89 15.58
N PHE A 229 1.75 1.09 14.31
CA PHE A 229 0.76 1.39 13.29
C PHE A 229 0.88 0.46 12.09
N ALA A 230 -0.25 0.18 11.46
CA ALA A 230 -0.31 -0.39 10.12
C ALA A 230 -1.24 0.45 9.26
N HIS A 231 -1.18 0.26 7.95
CA HIS A 231 -2.04 0.99 7.03
C HIS A 231 -2.49 0.13 5.85
N ALA A 232 -3.50 0.62 5.14
CA ALA A 232 -4.04 -0.02 3.95
C ALA A 232 -4.61 1.05 3.00
N TYR A 233 -4.73 0.71 1.73
CA TYR A 233 -5.30 1.60 0.72
C TYR A 233 -6.54 0.96 0.10
N VAL A 234 -7.61 1.74 -0.03
CA VAL A 234 -8.84 1.30 -0.68
C VAL A 234 -9.23 2.27 -1.77
N ALA A 235 -9.37 1.77 -2.99
CA ALA A 235 -9.87 2.55 -4.12
C ALA A 235 -11.22 3.17 -3.77
N LYS A 236 -11.37 4.48 -3.96
CA LYS A 236 -12.61 5.19 -3.67
C LYS A 236 -13.78 4.57 -4.43
N GLY A 237 -14.84 4.24 -3.70
CA GLY A 237 -16.01 3.54 -4.24
C GLY A 237 -16.02 2.03 -4.00
N ASN A 238 -14.94 1.44 -3.50
CA ASN A 238 -14.93 0.06 -3.02
C ASN A 238 -15.51 -0.04 -1.60
N ILE A 239 -16.84 0.09 -1.53
CA ILE A 239 -17.62 0.07 -0.28
C ILE A 239 -17.41 -1.22 0.53
N ALA A 240 -17.15 -2.35 -0.13
CA ALA A 240 -16.94 -3.63 0.55
C ALA A 240 -15.62 -3.62 1.34
N SER A 241 -14.52 -3.18 0.72
CA SER A 241 -13.22 -3.07 1.38
C SER A 241 -13.22 -1.97 2.45
N GLU A 242 -13.86 -0.82 2.21
CA GLU A 242 -13.98 0.25 3.22
C GLU A 242 -14.68 -0.27 4.50
N LYS A 243 -15.83 -0.95 4.35
CA LYS A 243 -16.55 -1.54 5.49
C LYS A 243 -15.72 -2.60 6.21
N LEU A 244 -14.98 -3.42 5.46
CA LEU A 244 -14.08 -4.42 6.03
C LEU A 244 -13.00 -3.76 6.88
N LEU A 245 -12.31 -2.74 6.37
CA LEU A 245 -11.23 -2.08 7.09
C LEU A 245 -11.72 -1.35 8.34
N HIS A 246 -12.89 -0.71 8.29
CA HIS A 246 -13.53 -0.20 9.51
C HIS A 246 -13.84 -1.29 10.53
N SER A 247 -14.32 -2.45 10.06
CA SER A 247 -14.60 -3.61 10.94
C SER A 247 -13.32 -4.17 11.56
N ALA A 248 -12.20 -4.09 10.82
CA ALA A 248 -10.85 -4.37 11.29
C ALA A 248 -10.23 -3.23 12.14
N LYS A 249 -11.03 -2.26 12.59
CA LYS A 249 -10.65 -1.11 13.43
C LYS A 249 -9.76 -0.06 12.76
N GLY A 250 -9.75 -0.04 11.42
CA GLY A 250 -9.11 1.00 10.64
C GLY A 250 -9.90 2.30 10.67
N ALA A 251 -9.19 3.42 10.80
CA ALA A 251 -9.73 4.76 10.63
C ALA A 251 -9.29 5.33 9.28
N LEU A 252 -10.22 5.90 8.52
CA LEU A 252 -9.89 6.63 7.30
C LEU A 252 -9.15 7.92 7.68
N GLY A 253 -7.94 8.11 7.14
CA GLY A 253 -7.13 9.31 7.34
C GLY A 253 -7.34 10.32 6.21
N TRP A 254 -6.70 10.08 5.07
CA TRP A 254 -6.67 10.98 3.92
C TRP A 254 -6.73 10.20 2.60
N ASN A 255 -6.77 10.91 1.47
CA ASN A 255 -6.66 10.28 0.17
C ASN A 255 -5.21 10.32 -0.36
N VAL A 256 -4.85 9.25 -1.06
CA VAL A 256 -3.59 9.12 -1.79
C VAL A 256 -3.83 8.73 -3.24
N HIS A 257 -2.81 8.91 -4.07
CA HIS A 257 -2.82 8.60 -5.49
C HIS A 257 -1.55 7.84 -5.89
N TRP A 258 -1.69 6.84 -6.75
CA TRP A 258 -0.60 6.40 -7.61
C TRP A 258 -0.50 7.35 -8.80
N ILE A 259 0.72 7.78 -9.09
CA ILE A 259 1.02 8.74 -10.15
C ILE A 259 2.13 8.16 -11.02
N HIS A 260 1.85 8.02 -12.30
CA HIS A 260 2.87 7.78 -13.31
C HIS A 260 3.15 9.11 -14.02
N THR A 261 4.43 9.48 -14.15
CA THR A 261 4.82 10.74 -14.81
C THR A 261 6.16 10.64 -15.51
N ASN A 262 6.39 11.54 -16.47
CA ASN A 262 7.71 11.84 -17.03
C ASN A 262 8.23 13.17 -16.41
N LEU A 263 9.36 13.12 -15.69
CA LEU A 263 10.03 14.27 -15.05
C LEU A 263 10.89 15.09 -16.03
#